data_AF-A0A9D3N1N7-F1
#
_entry.id   AF-A0A9D3N1N7-F1
#
_cell.length_a   1.000
_cell.length_b   1.000
_cell.length_c   1.000
_cell.angle_alpha   90.00
_cell.angle_beta   90.00
_cell.angle_gamma   90.00
#
_symmetry.space_group_name_H-M   'P 1'
#
loop_
_entity.id
_entity.type
_entity.pdbx_description
1 polymer ?
#
loop_
_entity_poly.entity_id
_entity_poly.type
_entity_poly.pdbx_seq_one_letter_code
_entity_poly.pdbx_strand_id
1 'polypeptide(L)'
;MSQHPCWYMHFLKDLLESVEQHFIVSNQMNYYVFTDLLDEVTMDGDERDQFTYERRPESQAYIPFNEGDYYYGGAVIGGRPDKVLKLVKTCRMNLDVDRANKIEAVWQEESHLNKYFLYNKPTKLLSPEYLWDDRKGKPSFMKVVRFSQVEKNYAEIRPNP
;
A
#
# COMPACT_ATOMS: atom_id res chain seq x y z
N MET A 1 17.86 -24.69 9.54
CA MET A 1 16.82 -23.64 9.43
C MET A 1 17.52 -22.33 9.72
N SER A 2 17.88 -21.53 8.71
CA SER A 2 18.54 -20.25 8.93
C SER A 2 17.52 -19.27 9.53
N GLN A 3 17.79 -18.79 10.74
CA GLN A 3 17.07 -17.64 11.31
C GLN A 3 17.54 -16.40 10.55
N HIS A 4 16.87 -16.06 9.46
CA HIS A 4 16.95 -14.70 8.94
C HIS A 4 16.05 -13.83 9.84
N PRO A 5 16.59 -12.82 10.54
CA PRO A 5 15.76 -11.91 11.32
C PRO A 5 14.78 -11.22 10.37
N CYS A 6 13.49 -11.22 10.69
CA CYS A 6 12.54 -10.33 10.02
C CYS A 6 12.85 -8.91 10.51
N TRP A 7 13.61 -8.16 9.72
CA TRP A 7 14.11 -6.83 10.10
C TRP A 7 13.00 -5.82 10.38
N TYR A 8 11.80 -6.03 9.82
CA TYR A 8 10.63 -5.19 10.07
C TYR A 8 10.04 -5.33 11.49
N MET A 9 10.44 -6.36 12.24
CA MET A 9 10.05 -6.50 13.65
C MET A 9 10.54 -5.32 14.51
N HIS A 10 11.58 -4.61 14.05
CA HIS A 10 12.05 -3.38 14.71
C HIS A 10 10.95 -2.33 14.84
N PHE A 11 10.02 -2.26 13.87
CA PHE A 11 8.96 -1.25 13.83
C PHE A 11 7.69 -1.67 14.58
N LEU A 12 7.58 -2.95 14.98
CA LEU A 12 6.32 -3.49 15.51
C LEU A 12 5.92 -2.85 16.83
N LYS A 13 6.88 -2.61 17.72
CA LYS A 13 6.61 -2.02 19.03
C LYS A 13 6.01 -0.62 18.89
N ASP A 14 6.69 0.26 18.17
CA ASP A 14 6.27 1.65 17.99
C ASP A 14 4.93 1.74 17.23
N LEU A 15 4.71 0.84 16.27
CA LEU A 15 3.43 0.72 15.57
C LEU A 15 2.29 0.35 16.54
N LEU A 16 2.47 -0.69 17.35
CA LEU A 16 1.43 -1.15 18.28
C LEU A 16 1.13 -0.09 19.35
N GLU A 17 2.15 0.53 19.92
CA GLU A 17 1.98 1.61 20.91
C GLU A 17 1.21 2.80 20.32
N SER A 18 1.48 3.17 19.07
CA SER A 18 0.73 4.23 18.36
C SER A 18 -0.72 3.84 18.06
N VAL A 19 -0.94 2.60 17.61
CA VAL A 19 -2.28 2.06 17.31
C VAL A 19 -3.18 2.09 18.55
N GLU A 20 -2.66 1.69 19.71
CA GLU A 20 -3.42 1.73 20.97
C GLU A 20 -3.87 3.14 21.36
N GLN A 21 -3.07 4.16 21.03
CA GLN A 21 -3.34 5.55 21.39
C GLN A 21 -4.25 6.28 20.40
N HIS A 22 -4.24 5.86 19.12
CA HIS A 22 -4.79 6.69 18.04
C HIS A 22 -5.76 5.97 17.10
N PHE A 23 -5.77 4.64 17.04
CA PHE A 23 -6.56 3.90 16.07
C PHE A 23 -7.85 3.30 16.67
N ILE A 24 -8.99 3.93 16.36
CA ILE A 24 -10.34 3.48 16.76
C ILE A 24 -10.44 3.22 18.28
N VAL A 25 -9.87 4.15 19.05
CA VAL A 25 -9.92 4.13 20.52
C VAL A 25 -11.38 4.05 20.97
N SER A 26 -11.71 3.10 21.86
CA SER A 26 -13.05 2.77 22.42
C SER A 26 -13.91 1.72 21.70
N ASN A 27 -13.45 1.12 20.61
CA ASN A 27 -14.13 -0.03 19.99
C ASN A 27 -13.38 -1.35 20.24
N GLN A 28 -14.09 -2.49 20.21
CA GLN A 28 -13.44 -3.81 20.28
C GLN A 28 -12.66 -4.07 18.99
N MET A 29 -11.35 -4.26 19.13
CA MET A 29 -10.43 -4.51 18.02
C MET A 29 -9.84 -5.92 18.09
N ASN A 30 -9.65 -6.54 16.93
CA ASN A 30 -8.84 -7.75 16.77
C ASN A 30 -7.67 -7.39 15.86
N TYR A 31 -6.45 -7.46 16.40
CA TYR A 31 -5.23 -7.21 15.62
C TYR A 31 -4.77 -8.52 14.97
N TYR A 32 -4.57 -8.48 13.65
CA TYR A 32 -3.96 -9.56 12.91
C TYR A 32 -2.67 -9.04 12.28
N VAL A 33 -1.52 -9.47 12.80
CA VAL A 33 -0.20 -9.08 12.29
C VAL A 33 0.30 -10.19 11.36
N PHE A 34 0.42 -9.87 10.07
CA PHE A 34 1.03 -10.71 9.04
C PHE A 34 2.30 -10.01 8.55
N THR A 35 3.39 -10.72 8.22
CA THR A 35 4.68 -10.10 7.91
C THR A 35 5.50 -10.86 6.86
N ASP A 36 5.55 -10.33 5.64
CA ASP A 36 6.51 -10.64 4.57
C ASP A 36 6.36 -9.69 3.33
N LEU A 37 6.88 -8.44 3.44
CA LEU A 37 7.32 -7.37 2.46
C LEU A 37 6.42 -6.97 1.23
N LEU A 38 6.11 -5.68 0.93
CA LEU A 38 6.90 -4.62 0.24
C LEU A 38 6.23 -3.20 0.38
N ASP A 39 6.91 -2.10 -0.04
CA ASP A 39 6.38 -0.69 -0.09
C ASP A 39 7.29 0.23 -0.94
N GLU A 40 6.70 1.11 -1.79
CA GLU A 40 6.97 2.57 -1.99
C GLU A 40 6.12 3.16 -3.14
N VAL A 41 5.25 4.19 -2.99
CA VAL A 41 4.76 4.99 -4.15
C VAL A 41 4.32 6.46 -3.85
N THR A 42 4.14 7.24 -4.94
CA THR A 42 4.01 8.68 -5.24
C THR A 42 2.79 9.44 -4.68
N MET A 43 2.86 10.78 -4.77
CA MET A 43 2.03 11.77 -4.06
C MET A 43 0.77 12.24 -4.81
N ASP A 44 -0.23 12.68 -4.03
CA ASP A 44 -1.44 13.36 -4.50
C ASP A 44 -1.12 14.73 -5.13
N GLY A 45 -1.54 14.94 -6.39
CA GLY A 45 -1.42 16.21 -7.11
C GLY A 45 -0.87 16.11 -8.53
N ASP A 46 -0.29 14.97 -8.89
CA ASP A 46 0.25 14.73 -10.22
C ASP A 46 -0.87 14.46 -11.25
N GLU A 47 -0.63 14.84 -12.52
CA GLU A 47 -1.50 14.42 -13.62
C GLU A 47 -1.50 12.89 -13.74
N ARG A 48 -2.64 12.29 -14.08
CA ARG A 48 -2.84 10.82 -14.13
C ARG A 48 -1.81 10.03 -14.96
N ASP A 49 -1.15 10.70 -15.89
CA ASP A 49 -0.12 10.10 -16.74
C ASP A 49 1.25 10.02 -16.04
N GLN A 50 1.45 10.80 -14.98
CA GLN A 50 2.62 10.73 -14.10
C GLN A 50 2.51 9.64 -13.03
N PHE A 51 1.29 9.14 -12.79
CA PHE A 51 1.08 7.99 -11.91
C PHE A 51 1.86 6.78 -12.42
N THR A 52 2.60 6.18 -11.50
CA THR A 52 3.42 5.01 -11.75
C THR A 52 2.57 3.73 -11.77
N TYR A 53 1.49 3.72 -12.54
CA TYR A 53 0.75 2.50 -12.82
C TYR A 53 1.61 1.55 -13.68
N GLU A 54 1.26 0.28 -13.69
CA GLU A 54 1.80 -0.66 -14.65
C GLU A 54 1.34 -0.28 -16.07
N ARG A 55 2.30 -0.07 -16.98
CA ARG A 55 2.04 0.40 -18.35
C ARG A 55 2.30 -0.68 -19.41
N ARG A 56 2.80 -1.86 -19.01
CA ARG A 56 2.97 -3.01 -19.89
C ARG A 56 1.64 -3.74 -20.06
N PRO A 57 1.04 -3.77 -21.27
CA PRO A 57 -0.26 -4.38 -21.51
C PRO A 57 -0.32 -5.89 -21.26
N GLU A 58 0.84 -6.55 -21.15
CA GLU A 58 0.97 -7.97 -20.84
C GLU A 58 0.65 -8.29 -19.37
N SER A 59 0.75 -7.30 -18.47
CA SER A 59 0.43 -7.46 -17.06
C SER A 59 -1.06 -7.33 -16.79
N GLN A 60 -1.56 -8.13 -15.85
CA GLN A 60 -2.91 -7.98 -15.30
C GLN A 60 -3.11 -6.66 -14.56
N ALA A 61 -2.04 -5.98 -14.13
CA ALA A 61 -2.09 -4.67 -13.49
C ALA A 61 -2.16 -3.48 -14.47
N TYR A 62 -2.10 -3.73 -15.78
CA TYR A 62 -2.03 -2.67 -16.80
C TYR A 62 -3.13 -1.61 -16.68
N ILE A 63 -2.74 -0.34 -16.64
CA ILE A 63 -3.64 0.81 -16.76
C ILE A 63 -3.12 1.70 -17.91
N PRO A 64 -3.91 1.95 -18.96
CA PRO A 64 -3.48 2.81 -20.07
C PRO A 64 -3.33 4.27 -19.62
N PHE A 65 -2.54 5.03 -20.38
CA PHE A 65 -2.52 6.48 -20.25
C PHE A 65 -3.93 7.04 -20.43
N ASN A 66 -4.24 8.13 -19.74
CA ASN A 66 -5.56 8.76 -19.63
C ASN A 66 -6.61 8.03 -18.77
N GLU A 67 -6.36 6.80 -18.30
CA GLU A 67 -7.19 6.12 -17.30
C GLU A 67 -6.64 6.27 -15.88
N GLY A 68 -7.49 6.07 -14.87
CA GLY A 68 -7.17 6.26 -13.45
C GLY A 68 -7.89 7.46 -12.84
N ASP A 69 -8.31 7.31 -11.58
CA ASP A 69 -8.85 8.42 -10.79
C ASP A 69 -7.81 8.95 -9.79
N TYR A 70 -7.16 8.03 -9.06
CA TYR A 70 -6.16 8.31 -8.02
C TYR A 70 -5.09 7.23 -8.02
N TYR A 71 -3.93 7.57 -7.47
CA TYR A 71 -2.93 6.58 -7.12
C TYR A 71 -3.14 6.13 -5.67
N TYR A 72 -3.58 4.88 -5.47
CA TYR A 72 -3.89 4.32 -4.17
C TYR A 72 -2.66 3.62 -3.58
N GLY A 73 -2.19 4.12 -2.43
CA GLY A 73 -1.11 3.49 -1.66
C GLY A 73 -1.49 2.13 -1.08
N GLY A 74 -0.57 1.16 -1.14
CA GLY A 74 -0.75 -0.20 -0.64
C GLY A 74 -0.73 -0.33 0.88
N ALA A 75 -0.12 0.63 1.58
CA ALA A 75 0.14 0.55 3.01
C ALA A 75 -1.12 0.68 3.90
N VAL A 76 -2.18 1.35 3.43
CA VAL A 76 -3.41 1.56 4.21
C VAL A 76 -4.64 1.28 3.37
N ILE A 77 -5.19 0.07 3.51
CA ILE A 77 -6.47 -0.34 2.92
C ILE A 77 -7.38 -0.95 3.98
N GLY A 78 -8.70 -0.84 3.78
CA GLY A 78 -9.65 -1.39 4.72
C GLY A 78 -11.08 -1.42 4.20
N GLY A 79 -11.97 -2.01 4.98
CA GLY A 79 -13.38 -2.12 4.63
C GLY A 79 -14.06 -3.27 5.35
N ARG A 80 -15.28 -3.59 4.91
CA ARG A 80 -15.98 -4.77 5.41
C ARG A 80 -15.20 -6.04 5.01
N PRO A 81 -15.16 -7.08 5.88
CA PRO A 81 -14.38 -8.29 5.62
C PRO A 81 -14.67 -8.94 4.26
N ASP A 82 -15.93 -8.98 3.81
CA ASP A 82 -16.32 -9.53 2.50
C ASP A 82 -15.68 -8.74 1.33
N LYS A 83 -15.59 -7.41 1.47
CA LYS A 83 -15.01 -6.54 0.45
C LYS A 83 -13.49 -6.63 0.42
N VAL A 84 -12.85 -6.66 1.59
CA VAL A 84 -11.40 -6.84 1.70
C VAL A 84 -11.00 -8.22 1.16
N LEU A 85 -11.75 -9.27 1.51
CA LEU A 85 -11.51 -10.62 0.99
C LEU A 85 -11.63 -10.69 -0.53
N LYS A 86 -12.64 -10.03 -1.12
CA LYS A 86 -12.80 -9.95 -2.58
C LYS A 86 -11.61 -9.24 -3.23
N LEU A 87 -11.20 -8.10 -2.68
CA LEU A 87 -10.05 -7.33 -3.16
C LEU A 87 -8.78 -8.19 -3.14
N VAL A 88 -8.41 -8.74 -1.98
CA VAL A 88 -7.18 -9.52 -1.81
C VAL A 88 -7.17 -10.75 -2.71
N LYS A 89 -8.29 -11.48 -2.81
CA LYS A 89 -8.40 -12.63 -3.73
C LYS A 89 -8.20 -12.23 -5.19
N THR A 90 -8.76 -11.10 -5.60
CA THR A 90 -8.62 -10.62 -6.99
C THR A 90 -7.18 -10.23 -7.28
N CYS A 91 -6.54 -9.44 -6.40
CA CYS A 91 -5.13 -9.07 -6.55
C CYS A 91 -4.23 -10.31 -6.55
N ARG A 92 -4.50 -11.29 -5.68
CA ARG A 92 -3.73 -12.53 -5.64
C ARG A 92 -3.82 -13.32 -6.94
N MET A 93 -5.02 -13.48 -7.50
CA MET A 93 -5.21 -14.16 -8.78
C MET A 93 -4.45 -13.45 -9.90
N ASN A 94 -4.47 -12.13 -9.93
CA ASN A 94 -3.75 -11.35 -10.94
C ASN A 94 -2.22 -11.48 -10.80
N LEU A 95 -1.70 -11.46 -9.57
CA LEU A 95 -0.29 -11.74 -9.28
C LEU A 95 0.13 -13.14 -9.75
N ASP A 96 -0.71 -14.15 -9.54
CA ASP A 96 -0.43 -15.52 -9.98
C ASP A 96 -0.40 -15.64 -11.51
N VAL A 97 -1.27 -14.92 -12.22
CA VAL A 97 -1.27 -14.86 -13.68
C VAL A 97 0.00 -14.17 -14.20
N ASP A 98 0.35 -13.00 -13.65
CA ASP A 98 1.57 -12.28 -14.03
C ASP A 98 2.82 -13.13 -13.78
N ARG A 99 2.90 -13.78 -12.61
CA ARG A 99 3.98 -14.71 -12.28
C ARG A 99 4.07 -15.86 -13.28
N ALA A 100 2.96 -16.48 -13.67
CA ALA A 100 2.94 -17.53 -14.68
C ALA A 100 3.44 -17.05 -16.05
N ASN A 101 3.20 -15.77 -16.36
CA ASN A 101 3.69 -15.09 -17.56
C ASN A 101 5.11 -14.51 -17.39
N LYS A 102 5.79 -14.75 -16.26
CA LYS A 102 7.12 -14.23 -15.92
C LYS A 102 7.17 -12.69 -15.91
N ILE A 103 6.08 -12.08 -15.45
CA ILE A 103 5.94 -10.65 -15.24
C ILE A 103 5.82 -10.40 -13.75
N GLU A 104 6.52 -9.38 -13.27
CA GLU A 104 6.27 -8.77 -11.96
C GLU A 104 5.89 -7.31 -12.23
N ALA A 105 4.72 -6.90 -11.75
CA ALA A 105 4.23 -5.55 -11.95
C ALA A 105 5.17 -4.52 -11.29
N VAL A 106 5.27 -3.32 -11.86
CA VAL A 106 6.25 -2.28 -11.48
C VAL A 106 6.27 -1.96 -9.99
N TRP A 107 5.11 -2.01 -9.32
CA TRP A 107 4.96 -1.87 -7.88
C TRP A 107 4.20 -3.05 -7.28
N GLN A 108 4.55 -4.27 -7.70
CA GLN A 108 4.04 -5.53 -7.17
C GLN A 108 2.52 -5.51 -6.86
N GLU A 109 2.11 -5.78 -5.62
CA GLU A 109 0.71 -5.78 -5.18
C GLU A 109 0.00 -4.43 -5.32
N GLU A 110 0.72 -3.30 -5.17
CA GLU A 110 0.16 -1.96 -5.27
C GLU A 110 -0.30 -1.64 -6.70
N SER A 111 0.40 -2.16 -7.70
CA SER A 111 -0.05 -2.06 -9.10
C SER A 111 -1.39 -2.78 -9.33
N HIS A 112 -1.54 -3.99 -8.78
CA HIS A 112 -2.80 -4.74 -8.87
C HIS A 112 -3.93 -4.12 -8.04
N LEU A 113 -3.61 -3.50 -6.89
CA LEU A 113 -4.55 -2.72 -6.08
C LEU A 113 -5.14 -1.56 -6.88
N ASN A 114 -4.28 -0.78 -7.53
CA ASN A 114 -4.70 0.34 -8.37
C ASN A 114 -5.59 -0.12 -9.53
N LYS A 115 -5.24 -1.25 -10.18
CA LYS A 115 -6.09 -1.86 -11.21
C LYS A 115 -7.44 -2.31 -10.67
N TYR A 116 -7.49 -2.87 -9.45
CA TYR A 116 -8.75 -3.27 -8.83
C TYR A 116 -9.65 -2.06 -8.59
N PHE A 117 -9.12 -0.98 -8.00
CA PHE A 117 -9.89 0.22 -7.69
C PHE A 117 -10.30 1.04 -8.91
N LEU A 118 -9.63 0.90 -10.05
CA LEU A 118 -10.06 1.48 -11.32
C LEU A 118 -11.49 1.02 -11.69
N TYR A 119 -11.84 -0.24 -11.46
CA TYR A 119 -13.17 -0.78 -11.79
C TYR A 119 -14.07 -1.05 -10.58
N ASN A 120 -13.51 -1.10 -9.38
CA ASN A 120 -14.24 -1.34 -8.13
C ASN A 120 -14.07 -0.15 -7.20
N LYS A 121 -14.69 0.99 -7.53
CA LYS A 121 -14.48 2.26 -6.84
C LYS A 121 -14.64 2.13 -5.31
N PRO A 122 -13.70 2.64 -4.50
CA PRO A 122 -13.83 2.62 -3.05
C PRO A 122 -15.00 3.52 -2.61
N THR A 123 -15.68 3.16 -1.52
CA THR A 123 -16.79 3.97 -0.99
C THR A 123 -16.33 5.19 -0.19
N LYS A 124 -15.06 5.20 0.22
CA LYS A 124 -14.40 6.31 0.91
C LYS A 124 -12.94 6.35 0.46
N LEU A 125 -12.45 7.55 0.21
CA LEU A 125 -11.03 7.83 -0.01
C LEU A 125 -10.47 8.50 1.24
N LEU A 126 -9.31 8.06 1.70
CA LEU A 126 -8.57 8.72 2.76
C LEU A 126 -7.62 9.73 2.12
N SER A 127 -7.53 10.92 2.70
CA SER A 127 -6.55 11.93 2.26
C SER A 127 -5.13 11.49 2.64
N PRO A 128 -4.08 12.17 2.13
CA PRO A 128 -2.69 11.92 2.52
C PRO A 128 -2.42 12.13 4.02
N GLU A 129 -3.36 12.71 4.79
CA GLU A 129 -3.29 12.75 6.25
C GLU A 129 -3.13 11.35 6.87
N TYR A 130 -3.64 10.31 6.20
CA TYR A 130 -3.66 8.92 6.70
C TYR A 130 -2.53 8.05 6.15
N LEU A 131 -1.62 8.61 5.35
CA LEU A 131 -0.39 7.97 4.91
C LEU A 131 0.56 9.05 4.40
N TRP A 132 1.45 9.53 5.27
CA TRP A 132 2.35 10.65 4.96
C TRP A 132 3.83 10.26 5.04
N ASP A 133 4.67 10.95 4.27
CA ASP A 133 6.13 10.87 4.37
C ASP A 133 6.67 12.22 4.88
N ASP A 134 7.09 12.25 6.14
CA ASP A 134 7.53 13.48 6.81
C ASP A 134 8.76 14.12 6.15
N ARG A 135 9.52 13.38 5.32
CA ARG A 135 10.65 13.91 4.56
C ARG A 135 10.23 14.92 3.49
N LYS A 136 8.98 14.89 3.04
CA LYS A 136 8.47 15.77 1.95
C LYS A 136 7.98 17.13 2.45
N GLY A 137 7.97 17.36 3.76
CA GLY A 137 7.42 18.57 4.38
C GLY A 137 5.90 18.65 4.28
N LYS A 138 5.22 19.08 5.35
CA LYS A 138 3.74 19.05 5.41
C LYS A 138 3.10 20.16 4.56
N PRO A 139 2.26 19.85 3.55
CA PRO A 139 1.56 20.85 2.75
C PRO A 139 0.60 21.71 3.59
N SER A 140 0.29 22.91 3.09
CA SER A 140 -0.61 23.85 3.77
C SER A 140 -2.07 23.36 3.82
N PHE A 141 -2.52 22.60 2.81
CA PHE A 141 -3.88 22.03 2.79
C PHE A 141 -4.07 20.91 3.82
N MET A 142 -2.98 20.28 4.26
CA MET A 142 -3.00 19.20 5.24
C MET A 142 -3.10 19.79 6.64
N LYS A 143 -4.17 19.45 7.38
CA LYS A 143 -4.41 20.01 8.72
C LYS A 143 -3.63 19.24 9.78
N VAL A 144 -3.56 17.92 9.63
CA VAL A 144 -2.89 17.02 10.58
C VAL A 144 -2.31 15.80 9.88
N VAL A 145 -1.15 15.32 10.32
CA VAL A 145 -0.62 14.01 9.95
C VAL A 145 -1.13 13.00 10.98
N ARG A 146 -1.85 11.97 10.53
CA ARG A 146 -2.48 10.96 11.38
C ARG A 146 -1.72 9.64 11.37
N PHE A 147 -1.06 9.33 10.26
CA PHE A 147 -0.22 8.15 10.12
C PHE A 147 0.95 8.47 9.19
N SER A 148 2.16 8.31 9.70
CA SER A 148 3.40 8.67 9.00
C SER A 148 4.26 7.43 8.77
N GLN A 149 4.98 7.43 7.65
CA GLN A 149 6.00 6.44 7.36
C GLN A 149 7.21 6.68 8.27
N VAL A 150 7.78 5.58 8.79
CA VAL A 150 9.06 5.61 9.49
C VAL A 150 10.21 5.57 8.50
N GLU A 151 11.29 6.28 8.80
CA GLU A 151 12.51 6.21 8.00
C GLU A 151 13.09 4.79 8.03
N LYS A 152 13.34 4.24 6.85
CA LYS A 152 13.79 2.86 6.66
C LYS A 152 15.12 2.89 5.90
N ASN A 153 16.17 2.29 6.46
CA ASN A 153 17.35 1.95 5.69
C ASN A 153 17.11 0.62 4.96
N TYR A 154 16.64 0.69 3.70
CA TYR A 154 16.30 -0.50 2.93
C TYR A 154 17.46 -1.48 2.76
N ALA A 155 18.70 -1.01 2.67
CA ALA A 155 19.86 -1.90 2.56
C ALA A 155 20.04 -2.78 3.80
N GLU A 156 19.66 -2.27 4.98
CA GLU A 156 19.71 -3.02 6.23
C GLU A 156 18.52 -3.97 6.40
N ILE A 157 17.32 -3.52 6.00
CA ILE A 157 16.08 -4.26 6.28
C ILE A 157 15.56 -5.13 5.12
N ARG A 158 16.12 -4.95 3.91
CA ARG A 158 15.84 -5.73 2.69
C ARG A 158 17.18 -6.18 2.05
N PRO A 159 17.85 -7.21 2.59
CA PRO A 159 19.14 -7.66 2.08
C PRO A 159 19.08 -8.28 0.67
N ASN A 160 17.88 -8.66 0.22
CA ASN A 160 17.62 -9.15 -1.13
C ASN A 160 16.73 -8.11 -1.83
N PRO A 161 17.32 -7.23 -2.66
CA PRO A 161 16.57 -6.28 -3.48
C PRO A 161 15.78 -6.98 -4.59
#